data_AF-A0A534HP85-F1
#
_entry.id   AF-A0A534HP85-F1
#
_cell.length_a   1.000
_cell.length_b   1.000
_cell.length_c   1.000
_cell.angle_alpha   90.00
_cell.angle_beta   90.00
_cell.angle_gamma   90.00
#
_symmetry.space_group_name_H-M   'P 1'
#
loop_
_entity.id
_entity.type
_entity.pdbx_description
1 polymer ?
#
loop_
_entity_poly.entity_id
_entity_poly.type
_entity_poly.pdbx_seq_one_letter_code
_entity_poly.pdbx_strand_id
1 'polypeptide(L)'
;MEYLPVFLRLGARPVVVVGGGQVALRKVAWLRRAGAHVTVVAPRLHPQLGEQAARGELEYIAAAFSPAHLAGAVAVVAATGDRTTNARVSRAACERGVPVNVVDDAELSSFIFPAIVDRSPIVVAVGSAGHAPVLARRVREQIEALLPERLGALARFMGARREAVRRALGAFARRGFWERIASGPVATLVLRGEGERAERALARELLTSRLTGLGEVYLIGAGPGDPDLLTLRALQLLQRADVILYDRLVSEAVLERARRDAQRIFVGKAYGAHGQQEHIHALLVRLAGEGKRVARLKGGDPFVFGRGGEEIEALAAHGIPYTVVPGITAALGAAAAAELPLTHRRLASSVSFVNGHAGDGALPDWRFFANPRHTVVVYMGVAQLPGIIARLRAAGAAPGHPVAIIERATLPGQRILRGTLGDITALTAAQPVQPPALLILGDVAAFAATDTGAALTAAAAAAGVPA
;
A
#
# COMPACT_ATOMS: atom_id res chain seq x y z
N MET A 1 -21.63 -2.62 -10.34
CA MET A 1 -21.98 -2.28 -8.94
C MET A 1 -23.44 -1.87 -8.95
N GLU A 2 -24.31 -2.61 -8.26
CA GLU A 2 -25.77 -2.42 -8.33
C GLU A 2 -26.29 -1.30 -7.44
N TYR A 3 -25.64 -1.06 -6.29
CA TYR A 3 -25.99 -0.01 -5.34
C TYR A 3 -24.78 0.87 -5.02
N LEU A 4 -24.99 2.20 -4.98
CA LEU A 4 -24.00 3.16 -4.49
C LEU A 4 -24.17 3.34 -2.97
N PRO A 5 -23.17 2.99 -2.14
CA PRO A 5 -23.25 3.21 -0.70
C PRO A 5 -23.15 4.71 -0.38
N VAL A 6 -24.23 5.28 0.15
CA VAL A 6 -24.31 6.69 0.56
C VAL A 6 -24.88 6.83 1.97
N PHE A 7 -24.46 7.86 2.70
CA PHE A 7 -25.04 8.20 4.01
C PHE A 7 -26.00 9.39 3.88
N LEU A 8 -27.27 9.19 4.24
CA LEU A 8 -28.30 10.22 4.22
C LEU A 8 -28.32 10.99 5.54
N ARG A 9 -28.16 12.32 5.48
CA ARG A 9 -28.27 13.19 6.66
C ARG A 9 -29.74 13.49 6.95
N LEU A 10 -30.43 12.72 7.80
CA LEU A 10 -31.87 12.93 8.02
C LEU A 10 -32.17 14.21 8.82
N GLY A 11 -31.57 14.44 9.99
CA GLY A 11 -31.52 15.75 10.65
C GLY A 11 -32.85 16.54 10.67
N ALA A 12 -33.84 16.03 11.39
CA ALA A 12 -35.22 16.50 11.52
C ALA A 12 -36.07 16.49 10.22
N ARG A 13 -35.57 15.92 9.12
CA ARG A 13 -36.35 15.78 7.88
C ARG A 13 -37.44 14.71 7.99
N PRO A 14 -38.59 14.90 7.30
CA PRO A 14 -39.73 13.98 7.36
C PRO A 14 -39.44 12.66 6.64
N VAL A 15 -39.63 11.54 7.34
CA VAL A 15 -39.54 10.18 6.79
C VAL A 15 -40.82 9.43 7.10
N VAL A 16 -41.40 8.82 6.07
CA VAL A 16 -42.67 8.10 6.21
C VAL A 16 -42.41 6.60 6.32
N VAL A 17 -42.97 5.96 7.34
CA VAL A 17 -43.01 4.51 7.49
C VAL A 17 -44.44 4.03 7.30
N VAL A 18 -44.69 3.19 6.29
CA VAL A 18 -45.99 2.60 6.02
C VAL A 18 -46.02 1.20 6.62
N GLY A 19 -46.92 0.99 7.58
CA GLY A 19 -47.01 -0.23 8.40
C GLY A 19 -46.71 0.02 9.87
N GLY A 20 -47.45 -0.66 10.75
CA GLY A 20 -47.39 -0.45 12.20
C GLY A 20 -46.91 -1.66 13.00
N GLY A 21 -46.37 -2.70 12.37
CA GLY A 21 -45.96 -3.94 13.02
C GLY A 21 -44.54 -3.94 13.61
N GLN A 22 -44.06 -5.11 14.06
CA GLN A 22 -42.71 -5.29 14.62
C GLN A 22 -41.58 -4.90 13.66
N VAL A 23 -41.78 -5.11 12.36
CA VAL A 23 -40.83 -4.69 11.31
C VAL A 23 -40.70 -3.17 11.28
N ALA A 24 -41.84 -2.45 11.29
CA ALA A 24 -41.87 -1.00 11.31
C ALA A 24 -41.18 -0.45 12.57
N LEU A 25 -41.45 -1.02 13.75
CA LEU A 25 -40.80 -0.64 15.00
C LEU A 25 -39.26 -0.63 14.89
N ARG A 26 -38.66 -1.70 14.33
CA ARG A 26 -37.20 -1.78 14.14
C ARG A 26 -36.67 -0.70 13.19
N LYS A 27 -37.43 -0.33 12.16
CA LYS A 27 -37.03 0.71 11.19
C LYS A 27 -37.17 2.11 11.79
N VAL A 28 -38.26 2.38 12.51
CA VAL A 28 -38.49 3.64 13.24
C VAL A 28 -37.34 3.91 14.20
N ALA A 29 -36.87 2.90 14.96
CA ALA A 29 -35.76 3.07 15.89
C ALA A 29 -34.47 3.59 15.21
N TRP A 30 -34.09 3.03 14.07
CA TRP A 30 -32.91 3.49 13.31
C TRP A 30 -33.08 4.88 12.70
N LEU A 31 -34.26 5.16 12.12
CA LEU A 31 -34.58 6.47 11.53
C LEU A 31 -34.52 7.57 12.59
N ARG A 32 -35.09 7.33 13.77
CA ARG A 32 -35.04 8.26 14.91
C ARG A 32 -33.63 8.45 15.45
N ARG A 33 -32.82 7.39 15.53
CA ARG A 33 -31.40 7.49 15.92
C ARG A 33 -30.58 8.35 14.93
N ALA A 34 -30.97 8.36 13.65
CA ALA A 34 -30.43 9.26 12.63
C ALA A 34 -31.06 10.68 12.66
N GLY A 35 -31.95 10.95 13.62
CA GLY A 35 -32.59 12.23 13.84
C GLY A 35 -33.77 12.53 12.91
N ALA A 36 -34.35 11.52 12.23
CA ALA A 36 -35.50 11.76 11.36
C ALA A 36 -36.76 12.16 12.15
N HIS A 37 -37.59 13.00 11.54
CA HIS A 37 -38.96 13.20 11.97
C HIS A 37 -39.83 12.12 11.33
N VAL A 38 -40.26 11.14 12.11
CA VAL A 38 -40.88 9.93 11.57
C VAL A 38 -42.39 9.99 11.67
N THR A 39 -43.07 9.81 10.54
CA THR A 39 -44.53 9.67 10.46
C THR A 39 -44.87 8.21 10.12
N VAL A 40 -45.62 7.55 11.01
CA VAL A 40 -46.07 6.16 10.81
C VAL A 40 -47.51 6.16 10.31
N VAL A 41 -47.73 5.55 9.15
CA VAL A 41 -49.05 5.39 8.53
C VAL A 41 -49.48 3.93 8.63
N ALA A 42 -50.48 3.66 9.46
CA ALA A 42 -51.02 2.31 9.61
C ALA A 42 -52.43 2.30 10.24
N PRO A 43 -53.31 1.34 9.89
CA PRO A 43 -54.60 1.19 10.56
C PRO A 43 -54.47 0.91 12.06
N ARG A 44 -53.40 0.21 12.47
CA ARG A 44 -53.10 -0.14 13.86
C ARG A 44 -51.59 -0.09 14.10
N LEU A 45 -51.19 0.30 15.30
CA LEU A 45 -49.81 0.30 15.76
C LEU A 45 -49.53 -0.88 16.69
N HIS A 46 -48.29 -1.34 16.64
CA HIS A 46 -47.67 -2.11 17.71
C HIS A 46 -47.66 -1.28 19.01
N PRO A 47 -47.90 -1.87 20.20
CA PRO A 47 -48.03 -1.13 21.46
C PRO A 47 -46.88 -0.14 21.73
N GLN A 48 -45.62 -0.55 21.49
CA GLN A 48 -44.45 0.31 21.67
C GLN A 48 -44.41 1.51 20.70
N LEU A 49 -44.94 1.37 19.48
CA LEU A 49 -45.07 2.52 18.56
C LEU A 49 -46.17 3.48 19.06
N GLY A 50 -47.24 2.94 19.64
CA GLY A 50 -48.30 3.74 20.27
C GLY A 50 -47.79 4.56 21.45
N GLU A 51 -46.97 3.97 22.32
CA GLU A 51 -46.31 4.68 23.43
C GLU A 51 -45.35 5.77 22.94
N GLN A 52 -44.64 5.54 21.83
CA GLN A 52 -43.78 6.55 21.22
C GLN A 52 -44.61 7.70 20.65
N ALA A 53 -45.71 7.40 19.94
CA ALA A 53 -46.62 8.42 19.43
C ALA A 53 -47.22 9.27 20.56
N ALA A 54 -47.66 8.64 21.65
CA ALA A 54 -48.24 9.33 22.81
C ALA A 54 -47.23 10.28 23.51
N ARG A 55 -45.93 9.97 23.44
CA ARG A 55 -44.85 10.83 23.95
C ARG A 55 -44.41 11.92 22.97
N GLY A 56 -45.05 12.03 21.81
CA GLY A 56 -44.67 12.98 20.76
C GLY A 56 -43.35 12.64 20.07
N GLU A 57 -42.90 11.38 20.16
CA GLU A 57 -41.62 10.94 19.60
C GLU A 57 -41.69 10.62 18.09
N LEU A 58 -42.90 10.43 17.58
CA LEU A 58 -43.23 10.19 16.18
C LEU A 58 -44.66 10.65 15.92
N GLU A 59 -44.98 10.92 14.65
CA GLU A 59 -46.36 11.20 14.24
C GLU A 59 -47.07 9.92 13.84
N TYR A 60 -48.35 9.80 14.19
CA TYR A 60 -49.17 8.65 13.83
C TYR A 60 -50.38 9.06 13.00
N ILE A 61 -50.55 8.41 11.85
CA ILE A 61 -51.72 8.54 10.99
C ILE A 61 -52.45 7.19 10.96
N ALA A 62 -53.60 7.14 11.64
CA ALA A 62 -54.47 5.97 11.72
C ALA A 62 -55.28 5.76 10.43
N ALA A 63 -54.60 5.35 9.36
CA ALA A 63 -55.22 5.18 8.05
C ALA A 63 -54.58 4.05 7.23
N ALA A 64 -55.33 3.58 6.22
CA ALA A 64 -54.75 2.83 5.11
C ALA A 64 -53.86 3.74 4.24
N PHE A 65 -52.88 3.18 3.54
CA PHE A 65 -51.96 3.97 2.73
C PHE A 65 -52.67 4.70 1.57
N SER A 66 -52.39 5.99 1.45
CA SER A 66 -52.71 6.83 0.29
C SER A 66 -51.43 7.55 -0.19
N PRO A 67 -51.27 7.82 -1.50
CA PRO A 67 -50.11 8.55 -2.03
C PRO A 67 -49.93 9.95 -1.44
N ALA A 68 -51.00 10.57 -0.92
CA ALA A 68 -50.95 11.88 -0.26
C ALA A 68 -50.10 11.87 1.02
N HIS A 69 -50.01 10.71 1.70
CA HIS A 69 -49.20 10.57 2.91
C HIS A 69 -47.70 10.67 2.67
N LEU A 70 -47.23 10.63 1.41
CA LEU A 70 -45.83 10.80 1.05
C LEU A 70 -45.45 12.27 0.82
N ALA A 71 -46.39 13.21 1.01
CA ALA A 71 -46.14 14.62 0.80
C ALA A 71 -44.98 15.13 1.67
N GLY A 72 -43.98 15.75 1.03
CA GLY A 72 -42.81 16.31 1.70
C GLY A 72 -41.78 15.29 2.22
N ALA A 73 -42.05 13.98 2.13
CA ALA A 73 -41.16 12.94 2.62
C ALA A 73 -39.82 12.92 1.86
N VAL A 74 -38.71 12.77 2.59
CA VAL A 74 -37.37 12.65 1.98
C VAL A 74 -36.90 11.21 1.81
N ALA A 75 -37.58 10.28 2.47
CA ALA A 75 -37.41 8.84 2.30
C ALA A 75 -38.68 8.12 2.77
N VAL A 76 -38.92 6.92 2.26
CA VAL A 76 -40.07 6.09 2.60
C VAL A 76 -39.62 4.68 2.95
N VAL A 77 -40.24 4.08 3.97
CA VAL A 77 -40.06 2.67 4.31
C VAL A 77 -41.42 1.96 4.28
N ALA A 78 -41.60 1.01 3.37
CA ALA A 78 -42.76 0.14 3.34
C ALA A 78 -42.47 -1.13 4.16
N ALA A 79 -43.11 -1.25 5.32
CA ALA A 79 -42.92 -2.30 6.30
C ALA A 79 -44.26 -2.98 6.65
N THR A 80 -45.10 -3.21 5.64
CA THR A 80 -46.37 -3.93 5.80
C THR A 80 -46.21 -5.42 5.47
N GLY A 81 -47.11 -6.25 5.99
CA GLY A 81 -47.22 -7.66 5.59
C GLY A 81 -47.95 -7.88 4.26
N ASP A 82 -48.42 -6.82 3.60
CA ASP A 82 -49.14 -6.89 2.32
C ASP A 82 -48.27 -6.38 1.18
N ARG A 83 -47.85 -7.30 0.30
CA ARG A 83 -47.02 -6.97 -0.87
C ARG A 83 -47.73 -6.00 -1.82
N THR A 84 -49.06 -6.05 -1.93
CA THR A 84 -49.84 -5.15 -2.80
C THR A 84 -49.74 -3.71 -2.31
N THR A 85 -49.93 -3.51 -1.00
CA THR A 85 -49.72 -2.20 -0.37
C THR A 85 -48.27 -1.74 -0.54
N ASN A 86 -47.29 -2.61 -0.31
CA ASN A 86 -45.87 -2.27 -0.48
C ASN A 86 -45.53 -1.83 -1.92
N ALA A 87 -46.08 -2.50 -2.94
CA ALA A 87 -45.90 -2.12 -4.34
C ALA A 87 -46.56 -0.76 -4.67
N ARG A 88 -47.73 -0.47 -4.08
CA ARG A 88 -48.37 0.85 -4.20
C ARG A 88 -47.54 1.96 -3.56
N VAL A 89 -46.94 1.70 -2.39
CA VAL A 89 -46.03 2.64 -1.72
C VAL A 89 -44.79 2.90 -2.57
N SER A 90 -44.17 1.83 -3.08
CA SER A 90 -42.98 1.91 -3.95
C SER A 90 -43.27 2.75 -5.19
N ARG A 91 -44.35 2.45 -5.92
CA ARG A 91 -44.76 3.21 -7.11
C ARG A 91 -44.97 4.69 -6.80
N ALA A 92 -45.74 4.99 -5.75
CA ALA A 92 -46.05 6.38 -5.38
C ALA A 92 -44.80 7.18 -4.95
N ALA A 93 -43.82 6.52 -4.32
CA ALA A 93 -42.54 7.13 -3.95
C ALA A 93 -41.67 7.38 -5.19
N CYS A 94 -41.57 6.40 -6.11
CA CYS A 94 -40.85 6.52 -7.37
C CYS A 94 -41.39 7.65 -8.26
N GLU A 95 -42.72 7.78 -8.39
CA GLU A 95 -43.37 8.88 -9.12
C GLU A 95 -43.02 10.27 -8.56
N ARG A 96 -42.61 10.36 -7.30
CA ARG A 96 -42.22 11.60 -6.61
C ARG A 96 -40.70 11.80 -6.52
N GLY A 97 -39.91 10.86 -7.04
CA GLY A 97 -38.45 10.85 -6.89
C GLY A 97 -37.98 10.66 -5.44
N VAL A 98 -38.81 10.08 -4.57
CA VAL A 98 -38.49 9.86 -3.16
C VAL A 98 -37.89 8.46 -2.99
N PRO A 99 -36.69 8.32 -2.38
CA PRO A 99 -36.11 7.01 -2.11
C PRO A 99 -37.03 6.13 -1.25
N VAL A 100 -37.26 4.90 -1.68
CA VAL A 100 -38.11 3.93 -0.99
C VAL A 100 -37.36 2.64 -0.68
N ASN A 101 -37.53 2.15 0.54
CA ASN A 101 -37.14 0.80 0.91
C ASN A 101 -38.40 -0.01 1.22
N VAL A 102 -38.60 -1.11 0.50
CA VAL A 102 -39.58 -2.12 0.84
C VAL A 102 -38.86 -3.21 1.62
N VAL A 103 -39.33 -3.51 2.83
CA VAL A 103 -38.67 -4.51 3.67
C VAL A 103 -38.82 -5.89 3.04
N ASP A 104 -37.69 -6.60 2.94
CA ASP A 104 -37.57 -7.95 2.37
C ASP A 104 -37.96 -8.07 0.88
N ASP A 105 -38.09 -6.96 0.15
CA ASP A 105 -38.34 -6.93 -1.31
C ASP A 105 -37.39 -5.94 -1.99
N ALA A 106 -36.30 -6.47 -2.56
CA ALA A 106 -35.27 -5.67 -3.23
C ALA A 106 -35.76 -5.11 -4.58
N GLU A 107 -36.66 -5.82 -5.27
CA GLU A 107 -37.19 -5.41 -6.58
C GLU A 107 -38.02 -4.13 -6.48
N LEU A 108 -38.77 -4.00 -5.39
CA LEU A 108 -39.58 -2.81 -5.11
C LEU A 108 -38.81 -1.69 -4.41
N SER A 109 -37.53 -1.88 -4.09
CA SER A 109 -36.70 -0.95 -3.33
C SER A 109 -35.79 -0.11 -4.24
N SER A 110 -35.77 1.20 -4.05
CA SER A 110 -34.76 2.08 -4.66
C SER A 110 -33.51 2.23 -3.79
N PHE A 111 -33.57 1.83 -2.51
CA PHE A 111 -32.41 1.71 -1.63
C PHE A 111 -32.57 0.56 -0.64
N ILE A 112 -31.44 0.06 -0.13
CA ILE A 112 -31.39 -1.03 0.85
C ILE A 112 -30.88 -0.55 2.20
N PHE A 113 -31.36 -1.17 3.28
CA PHE A 113 -30.77 -1.00 4.60
C PHE A 113 -29.57 -1.94 4.76
N PRO A 114 -28.34 -1.42 4.92
CA PRO A 114 -27.19 -2.26 5.21
C PRO A 114 -27.23 -2.76 6.65
N ALA A 115 -26.38 -3.73 6.94
CA ALA A 115 -25.97 -4.03 8.31
C ALA A 115 -25.06 -2.89 8.81
N ILE A 116 -25.39 -2.28 9.95
CA ILE A 116 -24.72 -1.05 10.43
C ILE A 116 -23.92 -1.36 11.71
N VAL A 117 -22.68 -0.88 11.75
CA VAL A 117 -21.90 -0.73 12.99
C VAL A 117 -21.79 0.75 13.30
N ASP A 118 -22.33 1.17 14.44
CA ASP A 118 -22.38 2.58 14.84
C ASP A 118 -21.37 2.87 15.96
N ARG A 119 -20.40 3.73 15.65
CA ARG A 119 -19.46 4.38 16.56
C ARG A 119 -19.47 5.90 16.30
N SER A 120 -20.66 6.47 16.12
CA SER A 120 -20.90 7.83 15.65
C SER A 120 -19.92 8.86 16.24
N PRO A 121 -19.27 9.70 15.41
CA PRO A 121 -19.57 9.92 13.99
C PRO A 121 -18.96 8.89 13.02
N ILE A 122 -18.24 7.87 13.49
CA ILE A 122 -17.74 6.79 12.64
C ILE A 122 -18.82 5.73 12.48
N VAL A 123 -19.25 5.49 11.24
CA VAL A 123 -20.30 4.51 10.92
C VAL A 123 -19.79 3.61 9.81
N VAL A 124 -20.02 2.31 9.94
CA VAL A 124 -19.71 1.32 8.91
C VAL A 124 -21.02 0.70 8.43
N ALA A 125 -21.19 0.63 7.12
CA ALA A 125 -22.31 -0.03 6.46
C ALA A 125 -21.80 -1.23 5.66
N VAL A 126 -22.40 -2.39 5.90
CA VAL A 126 -22.10 -3.65 5.22
C VAL A 126 -23.33 -4.06 4.41
N GLY A 127 -23.20 -4.10 3.08
CA GLY A 127 -24.26 -4.49 2.17
C GLY A 127 -23.88 -5.72 1.35
N SER A 128 -24.87 -6.55 1.03
CA SER A 128 -24.73 -7.71 0.13
C SER A 128 -25.68 -7.65 -1.07
N ALA A 129 -26.25 -6.48 -1.38
CA ALA A 129 -27.31 -6.29 -2.39
C ALA A 129 -28.49 -7.29 -2.24
N GLY A 130 -28.76 -7.75 -1.01
CA GLY A 130 -29.78 -8.77 -0.74
C GLY A 130 -29.37 -10.22 -0.98
N HIS A 131 -28.25 -10.51 -1.65
CA HIS A 131 -27.84 -11.90 -1.99
C HIS A 131 -27.45 -12.76 -0.78
N ALA A 132 -26.78 -12.19 0.22
CA ALA A 132 -26.26 -12.95 1.36
C ALA A 132 -26.40 -12.21 2.71
N PRO A 133 -27.62 -12.04 3.24
CA PRO A 133 -27.85 -11.32 4.50
C PRO A 133 -27.12 -11.93 5.71
N VAL A 134 -26.93 -13.24 5.72
CA VAL A 134 -26.19 -13.96 6.78
C VAL A 134 -24.69 -13.58 6.76
N LEU A 135 -24.07 -13.48 5.58
CA LEU A 135 -22.67 -13.06 5.46
C LEU A 135 -22.50 -11.59 5.84
N ALA A 136 -23.41 -10.71 5.41
CA ALA A 136 -23.38 -9.30 5.82
C ALA A 136 -23.44 -9.13 7.34
N ARG A 137 -24.25 -9.96 8.03
CA ARG A 137 -24.33 -9.99 9.49
C ARG A 137 -23.02 -10.45 10.14
N ARG A 138 -22.40 -11.52 9.63
CA ARG A 138 -21.12 -12.04 10.13
C ARG A 138 -20.00 -11.00 9.99
N VAL A 139 -19.92 -10.32 8.84
CA VAL A 139 -18.95 -9.25 8.62
C VAL A 139 -19.21 -8.06 9.57
N ARG A 140 -20.47 -7.68 9.76
CA ARG A 140 -20.86 -6.65 10.76
C ARG A 140 -20.36 -7.02 12.16
N GLU A 141 -20.56 -8.27 12.60
CA GLU A 141 -20.13 -8.75 13.92
C GLU A 141 -18.60 -8.70 14.09
N GLN A 142 -17.84 -9.10 13.06
CA GLN A 142 -16.39 -9.01 13.06
C GLN A 142 -15.91 -7.55 13.17
N ILE A 143 -16.51 -6.64 12.40
CA ILE A 143 -16.18 -5.21 12.46
C ILE A 143 -16.54 -4.64 13.83
N GLU A 144 -17.69 -5.01 14.39
CA GLU A 144 -18.13 -4.55 15.70
C GLU A 144 -17.16 -4.97 16.83
N ALA A 145 -16.61 -6.18 16.76
CA ALA A 145 -15.59 -6.66 17.69
C ALA A 145 -14.25 -5.93 17.56
N LEU A 146 -13.88 -5.49 16.36
CA LEU A 146 -12.64 -4.78 16.09
C LEU A 146 -12.70 -3.29 16.47
N LEU A 147 -13.87 -2.64 16.35
CA LEU A 147 -14.00 -1.21 16.54
C LEU A 147 -14.20 -0.85 18.03
N PRO A 148 -13.28 -0.07 18.64
CA PRO A 148 -13.41 0.36 20.03
C PRO A 148 -14.72 1.11 20.27
N GLU A 149 -15.36 0.88 21.42
CA GLU A 149 -16.64 1.49 21.78
C GLU A 149 -16.59 3.04 21.76
N ARG A 150 -15.48 3.60 22.24
CA ARG A 150 -15.25 5.06 22.32
C ARG A 150 -14.62 5.66 21.06
N LEU A 151 -14.60 4.95 19.93
CA LEU A 151 -14.04 5.46 18.66
C LEU A 151 -14.72 6.78 18.21
N GLY A 152 -16.01 6.92 18.48
CA GLY A 152 -16.74 8.16 18.22
C GLY A 152 -16.23 9.36 19.04
N ALA A 153 -15.77 9.11 20.28
CA ALA A 153 -15.14 10.14 21.10
C ALA A 153 -13.80 10.58 20.51
N LEU A 154 -12.99 9.66 19.98
CA LEU A 154 -11.75 9.98 19.29
C LEU A 154 -12.00 10.83 18.03
N ALA A 155 -12.99 10.45 17.21
CA ALA A 155 -13.33 11.22 16.02
C ALA A 155 -13.80 12.65 16.36
N ARG A 156 -14.66 12.81 17.38
CA ARG A 156 -15.06 14.14 17.88
C ARG A 156 -13.87 14.91 18.47
N PHE A 157 -13.01 14.22 19.21
CA PHE A 157 -11.80 14.79 19.79
C PHE A 157 -10.93 15.39 18.69
N MET A 158 -10.55 14.61 17.67
CA MET A 158 -9.76 15.08 16.53
C MET A 158 -10.47 16.20 15.76
N GLY A 159 -11.77 16.04 15.48
CA GLY A 159 -12.57 17.01 14.73
C GLY A 159 -12.60 18.40 15.36
N ALA A 160 -12.82 18.48 16.67
CA ALA A 160 -12.86 19.76 17.39
C ALA A 160 -11.50 20.49 17.44
N ARG A 161 -10.37 19.80 17.28
CA ARG A 161 -9.04 20.42 17.20
C ARG A 161 -8.55 20.64 15.76
N ARG A 162 -9.35 20.34 14.73
CA ARG A 162 -8.97 20.48 13.32
C ARG A 162 -8.50 21.88 12.97
N GLU A 163 -9.21 22.91 13.45
CA GLU A 163 -8.90 24.31 13.17
C GLU A 163 -7.65 24.82 13.90
N ALA A 164 -7.40 24.37 15.13
CA ALA A 164 -6.19 24.69 15.87
C ALA A 164 -4.94 24.09 15.18
N VAL A 165 -5.02 22.82 14.80
CA VAL A 165 -3.95 22.13 14.06
C VAL A 165 -3.76 22.75 12.66
N ARG A 166 -4.84 23.16 12.00
CA ARG A 166 -4.79 23.86 10.71
C ARG A 166 -3.99 25.16 10.77
N ARG A 167 -4.13 25.93 11.86
CA ARG A 167 -3.38 27.17 12.09
C ARG A 167 -1.93 26.92 12.50
N ALA A 168 -1.68 25.84 13.23
CA ALA A 168 -0.36 25.54 13.76
C ALA A 168 0.58 24.84 12.76
N LEU A 169 0.04 24.05 11.83
CA LEU A 169 0.82 23.21 10.92
C LEU A 169 0.44 23.45 9.44
N GLY A 170 1.47 23.44 8.58
CA GLY A 170 1.31 23.48 7.12
C GLY A 170 0.56 22.27 6.56
N ALA A 171 0.03 22.38 5.35
CA ALA A 171 -0.86 21.37 4.76
C ALA A 171 -0.31 19.93 4.77
N PHE A 172 0.99 19.77 4.51
CA PHE A 172 1.68 18.49 4.46
C PHE A 172 1.88 17.85 5.85
N ALA A 173 2.34 18.62 6.84
CA ALA A 173 2.55 18.15 8.21
C ALA A 173 1.24 17.71 8.91
N ARG A 174 0.08 18.27 8.52
CA ARG A 174 -1.21 17.93 9.11
C ARG A 174 -1.61 16.47 8.90
N ARG A 175 -1.33 15.89 7.74
CA ARG A 175 -1.74 14.49 7.46
C ARG A 175 -0.96 13.53 8.36
N GLY A 176 0.36 13.62 8.36
CA GLY A 176 1.22 12.79 9.21
C GLY A 176 0.91 12.99 10.71
N PHE A 177 0.65 14.23 11.13
CA PHE A 177 0.18 14.53 12.48
C PHE A 177 -1.08 13.73 12.83
N TRP A 178 -2.14 13.80 12.01
CA TRP A 178 -3.38 13.07 12.31
C TRP A 178 -3.23 11.55 12.26
N GLU A 179 -2.39 11.01 11.39
CA GLU A 179 -2.06 9.56 11.37
C GLU A 179 -1.40 9.12 12.69
N ARG A 180 -0.45 9.91 13.21
CA ARG A 180 0.19 9.67 14.51
C ARG A 180 -0.80 9.79 15.67
N ILE A 181 -1.67 10.81 15.66
CA ILE A 181 -2.70 10.97 16.69
C ILE A 181 -3.67 9.79 16.70
N ALA A 182 -4.13 9.34 15.54
CA ALA A 182 -5.10 8.25 15.40
C ALA A 182 -4.56 6.89 15.86
N SER A 183 -3.24 6.68 15.76
CA SER A 183 -2.59 5.39 16.06
C SER A 183 -1.70 5.42 17.31
N GLY A 184 -1.62 6.56 18.00
CA GLY A 184 -0.62 6.81 19.03
C GLY A 184 -1.18 6.94 20.45
N PRO A 185 -0.37 7.49 21.38
CA PRO A 185 -0.76 7.64 22.78
C PRO A 185 -2.01 8.49 23.00
N VAL A 186 -2.23 9.51 22.15
CA VAL A 186 -3.43 10.37 22.23
C VAL A 186 -4.70 9.57 21.97
N ALA A 187 -4.74 8.75 20.92
CA ALA A 187 -5.87 7.86 20.65
C ALA A 187 -6.14 6.93 21.84
N THR A 188 -5.09 6.32 22.39
CA THR A 188 -5.20 5.41 23.56
C THR A 188 -5.85 6.11 24.76
N LEU A 189 -5.41 7.33 25.08
CA LEU A 189 -5.97 8.11 26.20
C LEU A 189 -7.43 8.48 25.97
N VAL A 190 -7.80 8.91 24.77
CA VAL A 190 -9.21 9.24 24.45
C VAL A 190 -10.09 7.99 24.53
N LEU A 191 -9.61 6.86 24.00
CA LEU A 191 -10.34 5.59 24.04
C LEU A 191 -10.52 5.05 25.47
N ARG A 192 -9.66 5.42 26.42
CA ARG A 192 -9.81 5.14 27.85
C ARG A 192 -10.68 6.16 28.61
N GLY A 193 -11.08 7.25 27.96
CA GLY A 193 -11.84 8.33 28.60
C GLY A 193 -10.98 9.33 29.38
N GLU A 194 -9.65 9.32 29.22
CA GLU A 194 -8.71 10.19 29.93
C GLU A 194 -8.51 11.54 29.20
N GLY A 195 -9.60 12.30 29.07
CA GLY A 195 -9.67 13.51 28.21
C GLY A 195 -8.59 14.56 28.48
N GLU A 196 -8.35 14.92 29.75
CA GLU A 196 -7.33 15.92 30.08
C GLU A 196 -5.90 15.47 29.76
N ARG A 197 -5.59 14.19 29.99
CA ARG A 197 -4.28 13.62 29.65
C ARG A 197 -4.10 13.57 28.13
N ALA A 198 -5.17 13.25 27.39
CA ALA A 198 -5.18 13.30 25.94
C ALA A 198 -4.90 14.72 25.42
N GLU A 199 -5.48 15.76 26.03
CA GLU A 199 -5.22 17.15 25.67
C GLU A 199 -3.76 17.55 25.90
N ARG A 200 -3.19 17.21 27.07
CA ARG A 200 -1.77 17.47 27.36
C ARG A 200 -0.86 16.70 26.40
N ALA A 201 -1.21 15.47 26.03
CA ALA A 201 -0.46 14.69 25.04
C ALA A 201 -0.56 15.29 23.63
N LEU A 202 -1.76 15.72 23.20
CA LEU A 202 -1.97 16.40 21.93
C LEU A 202 -1.18 17.71 21.83
N ALA A 203 -1.19 18.53 22.88
CA ALA A 203 -0.45 19.78 22.94
C ALA A 203 1.06 19.56 22.80
N ARG A 204 1.61 18.54 23.47
CA ARG A 204 3.03 18.15 23.33
C ARG A 204 3.35 17.68 21.91
N GLU A 205 2.50 16.84 21.31
CA GLU A 205 2.69 16.38 19.94
C GLU A 205 2.62 17.54 18.92
N LEU A 206 1.71 18.48 19.15
CA LEU A 206 1.54 19.66 18.29
C LEU A 206 2.73 20.61 18.39
N LEU A 207 3.22 20.87 19.62
CA LEU A 207 4.44 21.63 19.85
C LEU A 207 5.64 20.96 19.18
N THR A 208 5.81 19.65 19.39
CA THR A 208 6.90 18.88 18.78
C THR A 208 6.82 18.98 17.25
N SER A 209 5.64 18.75 16.67
CA SER A 209 5.43 18.81 15.21
C SER A 209 5.63 20.22 14.64
N ARG A 210 5.39 21.28 15.43
CA ARG A 210 5.60 22.67 15.04
C ARG A 210 7.06 23.07 15.16
N LEU A 211 7.74 22.62 16.21
CA LEU A 211 9.16 22.88 16.46
C LEU A 211 10.04 22.12 15.48
N THR A 212 9.64 20.91 15.08
CA THR A 212 10.32 20.22 13.99
C THR A 212 9.93 20.87 12.68
N GLY A 213 8.65 20.95 12.30
CA GLY A 213 8.23 21.48 10.97
C GLY A 213 8.79 20.71 9.77
N LEU A 214 9.73 19.79 10.03
CA LEU A 214 10.40 18.92 9.10
C LEU A 214 9.40 17.89 8.57
N GLY A 215 9.51 17.66 7.28
CA GLY A 215 9.00 16.48 6.63
C GLY A 215 9.86 15.27 6.97
N GLU A 216 9.74 14.23 6.17
CA GLU A 216 10.48 13.00 6.37
C GLU A 216 10.98 12.48 5.03
N VAL A 217 12.08 11.74 5.08
CA VAL A 217 12.68 11.14 3.89
C VAL A 217 12.52 9.63 3.91
N TYR A 218 12.01 9.06 2.84
CA TYR A 218 11.98 7.62 2.61
C TYR A 218 13.11 7.26 1.64
N LEU A 219 14.15 6.55 2.10
CA LEU A 219 15.13 5.93 1.21
C LEU A 219 14.58 4.58 0.77
N ILE A 220 14.17 4.48 -0.48
CA ILE A 220 13.41 3.33 -0.99
C ILE A 220 14.24 2.61 -2.05
N GLY A 221 14.45 1.30 -1.84
CA GLY A 221 14.94 0.41 -2.89
C GLY A 221 13.86 0.13 -3.93
N ALA A 222 14.14 0.50 -5.18
CA ALA A 222 13.26 0.35 -6.32
C ALA A 222 13.25 -1.08 -6.90
N GLY A 223 14.20 -1.93 -6.49
CA GLY A 223 14.44 -3.19 -7.17
C GLY A 223 15.27 -3.04 -8.45
N PRO A 224 15.58 -4.16 -9.13
CA PRO A 224 16.47 -4.19 -10.30
C PRO A 224 15.87 -3.58 -11.58
N GLY A 225 14.56 -3.35 -11.63
CA GLY A 225 13.90 -2.75 -12.78
C GLY A 225 12.42 -3.10 -12.91
N ASP A 226 12.08 -4.38 -12.74
CA ASP A 226 10.69 -4.85 -12.77
C ASP A 226 9.85 -4.21 -11.63
N PRO A 227 8.74 -3.51 -11.94
CA PRO A 227 7.90 -2.89 -10.92
C PRO A 227 7.27 -3.88 -9.93
N ASP A 228 7.12 -5.15 -10.30
CA ASP A 228 6.51 -6.16 -9.42
C ASP A 228 7.49 -6.69 -8.37
N LEU A 229 8.78 -6.32 -8.49
CA LEU A 229 9.81 -6.56 -7.47
C LEU A 229 9.90 -5.44 -6.42
N LEU A 230 9.03 -4.43 -6.49
CA LEU A 230 8.85 -3.47 -5.39
C LEU A 230 8.30 -4.18 -4.16
N THR A 231 8.86 -3.86 -3.00
CA THR A 231 8.27 -4.33 -1.74
C THR A 231 6.93 -3.63 -1.50
N LEU A 232 6.01 -4.29 -0.79
CA LEU A 232 4.73 -3.67 -0.41
C LEU A 232 4.95 -2.36 0.37
N ARG A 233 5.99 -2.31 1.22
CA ARG A 233 6.35 -1.11 1.98
C ARG A 233 6.85 0.01 1.07
N ALA A 234 7.66 -0.30 0.06
CA ALA A 234 8.14 0.66 -0.93
C ALA A 234 6.96 1.29 -1.68
N LEU A 235 6.03 0.47 -2.19
CA LEU A 235 4.83 0.93 -2.89
C LEU A 235 3.97 1.85 -2.01
N GLN A 236 3.72 1.46 -0.76
CA GLN A 236 2.93 2.26 0.19
C GLN A 236 3.55 3.64 0.43
N LEU A 237 4.86 3.73 0.62
CA LEU A 237 5.54 5.02 0.86
C LEU A 237 5.64 5.86 -0.41
N LEU A 238 5.87 5.23 -1.57
CA LEU A 238 5.91 5.91 -2.86
C LEU A 238 4.55 6.54 -3.23
N GLN A 239 3.43 5.90 -2.86
CA GLN A 239 2.09 6.45 -3.02
C GLN A 239 1.76 7.58 -2.02
N ARG A 240 2.54 7.70 -0.95
CA ARG A 240 2.39 8.78 0.04
C ARG A 240 3.25 9.98 -0.26
N ALA A 241 4.43 9.79 -0.87
CA ALA A 241 5.42 10.82 -1.12
C ALA A 241 4.85 12.04 -1.85
N ASP A 242 5.32 13.23 -1.46
CA ASP A 242 5.01 14.51 -2.09
C ASP A 242 6.00 14.84 -3.21
N VAL A 243 7.26 14.47 -3.01
CA VAL A 243 8.35 14.62 -3.99
C VAL A 243 9.12 13.32 -4.09
N ILE A 244 9.52 12.96 -5.31
CA ILE A 244 10.28 11.74 -5.61
C ILE A 244 11.60 12.15 -6.25
N LEU A 245 12.70 11.90 -5.55
CA LEU A 245 14.05 12.03 -6.08
C LEU A 245 14.50 10.67 -6.62
N TYR A 246 14.75 10.58 -7.92
CA TYR A 246 15.12 9.33 -8.57
C TYR A 246 16.33 9.50 -9.49
N ASP A 247 17.06 8.42 -9.71
CA ASP A 247 18.21 8.38 -10.62
C ASP A 247 17.96 7.45 -11.81
N ARG A 248 18.96 7.35 -12.68
CA ARG A 248 18.86 6.63 -13.97
C ARG A 248 18.54 5.14 -13.81
N LEU A 249 18.86 4.53 -12.67
CA LEU A 249 18.67 3.09 -12.46
C LEU A 249 17.23 2.73 -12.07
N VAL A 250 16.38 3.72 -11.82
CA VAL A 250 14.95 3.52 -11.57
C VAL A 250 14.21 3.49 -12.91
N SER A 251 13.46 2.42 -13.17
CA SER A 251 12.67 2.27 -14.40
C SER A 251 11.44 3.19 -14.42
N GLU A 252 10.97 3.58 -15.61
CA GLU A 252 9.75 4.38 -15.73
C GLU A 252 8.53 3.62 -15.19
N ALA A 253 8.45 2.30 -15.43
CA ALA A 253 7.38 1.45 -14.93
C ALA A 253 7.28 1.45 -13.39
N VAL A 254 8.40 1.59 -12.68
CA VAL A 254 8.42 1.78 -11.22
C VAL A 254 7.90 3.18 -10.84
N LEU A 255 8.31 4.23 -11.56
CA LEU A 255 7.86 5.61 -11.30
C LEU A 255 6.35 5.79 -11.53
N GLU A 256 5.77 5.04 -12.46
CA GLU A 256 4.34 5.00 -12.73
C GLU A 256 3.51 4.44 -11.55
N ARG A 257 4.12 3.66 -10.64
CA ARG A 257 3.46 3.18 -9.41
C ARG A 257 3.28 4.27 -8.35
N ALA A 258 3.94 5.41 -8.53
CA ALA A 258 3.89 6.50 -7.59
C ALA A 258 2.56 7.27 -7.61
N ARG A 259 2.38 8.13 -6.60
CA ARG A 259 1.25 9.07 -6.55
C ARG A 259 1.24 9.96 -7.79
N ARG A 260 0.08 10.11 -8.45
CA ARG A 260 -0.04 10.82 -9.75
C ARG A 260 0.35 12.30 -9.70
N ASP A 261 0.14 12.95 -8.57
CA ASP A 261 0.43 14.38 -8.33
C ASP A 261 1.76 14.60 -7.58
N ALA A 262 2.56 13.56 -7.35
CA ALA A 262 3.88 13.73 -6.74
C ALA A 262 4.84 14.40 -7.72
N GLN A 263 5.58 15.41 -7.26
CA GLN A 263 6.63 16.04 -8.06
C GLN A 263 7.78 15.04 -8.26
N ARG A 264 8.17 14.80 -9.51
CA ARG A 264 9.32 13.93 -9.84
C ARG A 264 10.53 14.81 -10.15
N ILE A 265 11.65 14.55 -9.49
CA ILE A 265 12.91 15.27 -9.70
C ILE A 265 14.00 14.24 -10.01
N PHE A 266 14.51 14.29 -11.24
CA PHE A 266 15.63 13.46 -11.65
C PHE A 266 16.93 14.02 -11.06
N VAL A 267 17.68 13.17 -10.36
CA VAL A 267 18.96 13.51 -9.73
C VAL A 267 20.14 12.74 -10.31
N GLY A 268 19.95 12.00 -11.40
CA GLY A 268 21.01 11.31 -12.13
C GLY A 268 21.96 12.28 -12.85
N LYS A 269 23.10 11.77 -13.37
CA LYS A 269 24.15 12.58 -14.02
C LYS A 269 23.62 13.38 -15.21
N ALA A 270 23.20 14.62 -14.97
CA ALA A 270 22.92 15.67 -15.96
C ALA A 270 23.99 16.77 -15.95
N TYR A 271 24.89 16.77 -14.97
CA TYR A 271 26.00 17.71 -14.83
C TYR A 271 27.30 16.95 -14.58
N GLY A 272 28.40 17.45 -15.14
CA GLY A 272 29.74 16.88 -15.08
C GLY A 272 30.23 16.64 -13.64
N ALA A 273 31.28 15.83 -13.54
CA ALA A 273 31.84 15.29 -12.31
C ALA A 273 32.16 16.34 -11.22
N HIS A 274 32.03 15.88 -9.96
CA HIS A 274 32.21 16.58 -8.66
C HIS A 274 30.94 17.29 -8.11
N GLY A 275 30.58 17.03 -6.84
CA GLY A 275 29.51 17.75 -6.12
C GLY A 275 28.08 17.20 -6.24
N GLN A 276 27.84 16.16 -7.06
CA GLN A 276 26.49 15.64 -7.29
C GLN A 276 25.85 15.04 -6.03
N GLN A 277 26.66 14.35 -5.20
CA GLN A 277 26.14 13.72 -4.00
C GLN A 277 25.78 14.76 -2.95
N GLU A 278 26.63 15.76 -2.78
CA GLU A 278 26.42 16.91 -1.91
C GLU A 278 25.17 17.69 -2.34
N HIS A 279 24.94 17.82 -3.65
CA HIS A 279 23.70 18.38 -4.18
C HIS A 279 22.47 17.55 -3.82
N ILE A 280 22.52 16.22 -3.96
CA ILE A 280 21.44 15.32 -3.55
C ILE A 280 21.16 15.47 -2.05
N HIS A 281 22.21 15.48 -1.23
CA HIS A 281 22.10 15.68 0.22
C HIS A 281 21.42 17.01 0.54
N ALA A 282 21.89 18.11 -0.06
CA ALA A 282 21.29 19.44 0.13
C ALA A 282 19.83 19.47 -0.32
N LEU A 283 19.48 18.79 -1.41
CA LEU A 283 18.12 18.74 -1.92
C LEU A 283 17.19 17.95 -0.99
N LEU A 284 17.64 16.80 -0.48
CA LEU A 284 16.91 16.02 0.52
C LEU A 284 16.65 16.84 1.78
N VAL A 285 17.71 17.49 2.29
CA VAL A 285 17.64 18.35 3.48
C VAL A 285 16.68 19.50 3.28
N ARG A 286 16.79 20.22 2.15
CA ARG A 286 15.91 21.35 1.83
C ARG A 286 14.45 20.93 1.73
N LEU A 287 14.14 19.90 0.94
CA LEU A 287 12.75 19.47 0.70
C LEU A 287 12.10 18.95 1.97
N ALA A 288 12.82 18.20 2.80
CA ALA A 288 12.33 17.81 4.11
C ALA A 288 12.20 19.03 5.05
N GLY A 289 13.13 19.99 5.00
CA GLY A 289 13.03 21.28 5.71
C GLY A 289 11.78 22.08 5.36
N GLU A 290 11.28 21.95 4.13
CA GLU A 290 10.01 22.54 3.67
C GLU A 290 8.75 21.77 4.16
N GLY A 291 8.91 20.72 4.97
CA GLY A 291 7.80 19.92 5.50
C GLY A 291 7.31 18.81 4.56
N LYS A 292 8.03 18.51 3.47
CA LYS A 292 7.61 17.54 2.43
C LYS A 292 8.00 16.11 2.78
N ARG A 293 7.17 15.14 2.35
CA ARG A 293 7.54 13.72 2.38
C ARG A 293 8.31 13.37 1.11
N VAL A 294 9.60 13.13 1.25
CA VAL A 294 10.53 12.96 0.12
C VAL A 294 10.84 11.48 -0.06
N ALA A 295 10.47 10.89 -1.18
CA ALA A 295 10.94 9.55 -1.55
C ALA A 295 12.26 9.67 -2.33
N ARG A 296 13.38 9.24 -1.73
CA ARG A 296 14.63 8.98 -2.44
C ARG A 296 14.58 7.56 -2.98
N LEU A 297 14.19 7.44 -4.24
CA LEU A 297 14.03 6.16 -4.91
C LEU A 297 15.35 5.78 -5.61
N LYS A 298 15.89 4.61 -5.26
CA LYS A 298 17.23 4.17 -5.68
C LYS A 298 17.12 2.81 -6.37
N GLY A 299 17.78 2.64 -7.52
CA GLY A 299 17.84 1.35 -8.21
C GLY A 299 18.42 0.24 -7.32
N GLY A 300 17.81 -0.94 -7.33
CA GLY A 300 18.19 -2.05 -6.48
C GLY A 300 17.86 -1.82 -5.01
N ASP A 301 18.88 -1.88 -4.16
CA ASP A 301 18.78 -1.68 -2.71
C ASP A 301 19.56 -0.41 -2.29
N PRO A 302 19.05 0.41 -1.33
CA PRO A 302 19.71 1.65 -0.92
C PRO A 302 21.14 1.46 -0.38
N PHE A 303 21.42 0.33 0.26
CA PHE A 303 22.67 0.08 0.99
C PHE A 303 23.64 -0.86 0.26
N VAL A 304 23.22 -1.52 -0.81
CA VAL A 304 24.14 -2.29 -1.67
C VAL A 304 24.64 -1.42 -2.81
N PHE A 305 25.83 -0.83 -2.63
CA PHE A 305 26.49 0.08 -3.59
C PHE A 305 25.65 1.29 -4.03
N GLY A 306 24.60 1.62 -3.29
CA GLY A 306 23.69 2.72 -3.58
C GLY A 306 24.08 4.06 -2.96
N ARG A 307 25.10 4.12 -2.09
CA ARG A 307 25.45 5.31 -1.27
C ARG A 307 24.34 5.78 -0.32
N GLY A 308 23.39 4.90 0.04
CA GLY A 308 22.34 5.26 0.99
C GLY A 308 22.87 5.59 2.38
N GLY A 309 24.04 5.04 2.77
CA GLY A 309 24.71 5.38 4.03
C GLY A 309 25.06 6.87 4.14
N GLU A 310 25.68 7.42 3.10
CA GLU A 310 26.05 8.84 3.05
C GLU A 310 24.81 9.76 3.09
N GLU A 311 23.73 9.35 2.42
CA GLU A 311 22.46 10.09 2.42
C GLU A 311 21.82 10.14 3.82
N ILE A 312 21.85 9.04 4.59
CA ILE A 312 21.31 9.03 5.96
C ILE A 312 22.19 9.79 6.96
N GLU A 313 23.51 9.79 6.78
CA GLU A 313 24.42 10.59 7.59
C GLU A 313 24.13 12.08 7.44
N ALA A 314 23.93 12.54 6.19
CA ALA A 314 23.57 13.92 5.91
C ALA A 314 22.22 14.31 6.53
N LEU A 315 21.22 13.42 6.48
CA LEU A 315 19.90 13.64 7.08
C LEU A 315 19.97 13.67 8.61
N ALA A 316 20.70 12.75 9.21
CA ALA A 316 20.91 12.67 10.65
C ALA A 316 21.61 13.93 11.19
N ALA A 317 22.63 14.43 10.49
CA ALA A 317 23.34 15.65 10.84
C ALA A 317 22.43 16.89 10.90
N HIS A 318 21.30 16.89 10.16
CA HIS A 318 20.32 17.97 10.15
C HIS A 318 19.05 17.65 10.96
N GLY A 319 19.03 16.54 11.71
CA GLY A 319 17.89 16.14 12.53
C GLY A 319 16.64 15.76 11.73
N ILE A 320 16.79 15.40 10.45
CA ILE A 320 15.65 15.08 9.58
C ILE A 320 15.24 13.62 9.78
N PRO A 321 13.95 13.35 10.10
CA PRO A 321 13.43 12.00 10.19
C PRO A 321 13.55 11.26 8.86
N TYR A 322 14.02 10.01 8.91
CA TYR A 322 14.09 9.16 7.73
C TYR A 322 13.68 7.72 8.01
N THR A 323 13.24 7.03 6.96
CA THR A 323 12.96 5.59 6.95
C THR A 323 13.67 4.96 5.78
N VAL A 324 14.37 3.85 6.02
CA VAL A 324 14.98 3.06 4.95
C VAL A 324 14.08 1.86 4.66
N VAL A 325 13.76 1.65 3.38
CA VAL A 325 13.03 0.49 2.89
C VAL A 325 13.95 -0.29 1.96
N PRO A 326 14.31 -1.53 2.31
CA PRO A 326 15.18 -2.35 1.47
C PRO A 326 14.49 -2.67 0.14
N GLY A 327 15.31 -2.92 -0.87
CA GLY A 327 14.86 -3.36 -2.19
C GLY A 327 15.51 -4.68 -2.58
N ILE A 328 14.95 -5.33 -3.59
CA ILE A 328 15.64 -6.47 -4.22
C ILE A 328 16.89 -5.92 -4.92
N THR A 329 18.08 -6.25 -4.40
CA THR A 329 19.33 -5.81 -5.03
C THR A 329 19.52 -6.47 -6.40
N ALA A 330 20.27 -5.81 -7.29
CA ALA A 330 20.47 -6.28 -8.66
C ALA A 330 21.03 -7.71 -8.73
N ALA A 331 21.91 -8.12 -7.80
CA ALA A 331 22.46 -9.47 -7.76
C ALA A 331 21.37 -10.55 -7.62
N LEU A 332 20.45 -10.38 -6.68
CA LEU A 332 19.37 -11.34 -6.44
C LEU A 332 18.35 -11.32 -7.58
N GLY A 333 17.99 -10.13 -8.06
CA GLY A 333 17.08 -9.99 -9.20
C GLY A 333 17.62 -10.62 -10.48
N ALA A 334 18.89 -10.34 -10.81
CA ALA A 334 19.56 -10.92 -11.97
C ALA A 334 19.70 -12.43 -11.85
N ALA A 335 20.14 -12.93 -10.69
CA ALA A 335 20.23 -14.36 -10.40
C ALA A 335 18.90 -15.08 -10.62
N ALA A 336 17.81 -14.58 -10.02
CA ALA A 336 16.48 -15.17 -10.16
C ALA A 336 15.99 -15.13 -11.63
N ALA A 337 16.10 -13.98 -12.29
CA ALA A 337 15.64 -13.82 -13.67
C ALA A 337 16.49 -14.56 -14.71
N ALA A 338 17.71 -14.96 -14.35
CA ALA A 338 18.60 -15.78 -15.19
C ALA A 338 18.58 -17.27 -14.81
N GLU A 339 17.74 -17.66 -13.83
CA GLU A 339 17.70 -19.00 -13.24
C GLU A 339 19.07 -19.49 -12.75
N LEU A 340 19.89 -18.55 -12.24
CA LEU A 340 21.27 -18.75 -11.82
C LEU A 340 21.34 -18.57 -10.30
N PRO A 341 21.30 -19.64 -9.50
CA PRO A 341 21.32 -19.52 -8.05
C PRO A 341 22.69 -19.01 -7.59
N LEU A 342 22.74 -17.98 -6.73
CA LEU A 342 24.01 -17.48 -6.21
C LEU A 342 24.70 -18.46 -5.25
N THR A 343 23.94 -19.38 -4.66
CA THR A 343 24.45 -20.46 -3.82
C THR A 343 23.84 -21.78 -4.26
N HIS A 344 24.63 -22.84 -4.23
CA HIS A 344 24.14 -24.19 -4.48
C HIS A 344 25.03 -25.18 -3.74
N ARG A 345 24.46 -26.16 -3.04
CA ARG A 345 25.20 -27.08 -2.12
C ARG A 345 26.47 -27.68 -2.72
N ARG A 346 26.44 -28.02 -4.01
CA ARG A 346 27.57 -28.62 -4.74
C ARG A 346 28.52 -27.60 -5.38
N LEU A 347 28.06 -26.37 -5.61
CA LEU A 347 28.74 -25.39 -6.47
C LEU A 347 29.29 -24.21 -5.67
N ALA A 348 28.51 -23.63 -4.75
CA ALA A 348 28.98 -22.51 -3.93
C ALA A 348 28.25 -22.44 -2.59
N SER A 349 29.02 -22.29 -1.51
CA SER A 349 28.53 -22.10 -0.13
C SER A 349 28.65 -20.66 0.35
N SER A 350 29.22 -19.76 -0.47
CA SER A 350 29.45 -18.36 -0.12
C SER A 350 29.34 -17.46 -1.34
N VAL A 351 28.97 -16.20 -1.09
CA VAL A 351 28.74 -15.18 -2.11
C VAL A 351 29.40 -13.88 -1.68
N SER A 352 30.12 -13.22 -2.59
CA SER A 352 30.63 -11.85 -2.41
C SER A 352 30.01 -10.90 -3.41
N PHE A 353 29.54 -9.75 -2.94
CA PHE A 353 29.16 -8.63 -3.78
C PHE A 353 30.30 -7.63 -3.80
N VAL A 354 30.80 -7.29 -4.98
CA VAL A 354 31.96 -6.41 -5.15
C VAL A 354 31.69 -5.30 -6.15
N ASN A 355 32.33 -4.15 -5.93
CA ASN A 355 32.29 -3.02 -6.86
C ASN A 355 33.51 -3.09 -7.79
N GLY A 356 33.29 -3.21 -9.11
CA GLY A 356 34.35 -3.26 -10.11
C GLY A 356 35.19 -1.98 -10.23
N HIS A 357 34.73 -0.86 -9.68
CA HIS A 357 35.49 0.40 -9.60
C HIS A 357 36.25 0.58 -8.27
N ALA A 358 36.21 -0.39 -7.36
CA ALA A 358 36.98 -0.31 -6.13
C ALA A 358 38.49 -0.34 -6.43
N GLY A 359 39.26 0.55 -5.77
CA GLY A 359 40.72 0.51 -5.85
C GLY A 359 41.28 -0.75 -5.18
N ASP A 360 42.47 -1.19 -5.60
CA ASP A 360 43.03 -2.51 -5.25
C ASP A 360 43.23 -2.74 -3.75
N GLY A 361 43.39 -1.69 -2.94
CA GLY A 361 43.50 -1.80 -1.48
C GLY A 361 42.18 -2.04 -0.74
N ALA A 362 41.03 -1.96 -1.42
CA ALA A 362 39.70 -2.12 -0.82
C ALA A 362 39.05 -3.47 -1.11
N LEU A 363 39.67 -4.32 -1.94
CA LEU A 363 39.18 -5.66 -2.27
C LEU A 363 39.91 -6.72 -1.44
N PRO A 364 39.24 -7.83 -1.07
CA PRO A 364 39.92 -9.03 -0.57
C PRO A 364 40.99 -9.54 -1.55
N ASP A 365 41.92 -10.38 -1.06
CA ASP A 365 42.92 -11.04 -1.91
C ASP A 365 42.21 -11.73 -3.10
N TRP A 366 42.63 -11.39 -4.32
CA TRP A 366 42.09 -11.94 -5.57
C TRP A 366 42.13 -13.47 -5.63
N ARG A 367 43.00 -14.13 -4.85
CA ARG A 367 43.00 -15.59 -4.68
C ARG A 367 41.67 -16.12 -4.12
N PHE A 368 41.01 -15.36 -3.26
CA PHE A 368 39.69 -15.73 -2.73
C PHE A 368 38.64 -15.77 -3.84
N PHE A 369 38.70 -14.84 -4.79
CA PHE A 369 37.80 -14.77 -5.95
C PHE A 369 38.16 -15.75 -7.07
N ALA A 370 39.40 -16.26 -7.10
CA ALA A 370 39.83 -17.27 -8.06
C ALA A 370 39.23 -18.66 -7.78
N ASN A 371 38.75 -18.91 -6.56
CA ASN A 371 38.09 -20.17 -6.20
C ASN A 371 36.74 -20.32 -6.92
N PRO A 372 36.56 -21.32 -7.81
CA PRO A 372 35.31 -21.50 -8.55
C PRO A 372 34.13 -21.87 -7.65
N ARG A 373 34.37 -22.37 -6.42
CA ARG A 373 33.32 -22.66 -5.44
C ARG A 373 32.88 -21.47 -4.59
N HIS A 374 33.31 -20.27 -4.97
CA HIS A 374 32.88 -19.02 -4.37
C HIS A 374 32.20 -18.17 -5.44
N THR A 375 30.96 -17.74 -5.20
CA THR A 375 30.24 -16.90 -6.16
C THR A 375 30.64 -15.45 -5.99
N VAL A 376 31.15 -14.82 -7.03
CA VAL A 376 31.47 -13.38 -7.02
C VAL A 376 30.51 -12.65 -7.95
N VAL A 377 29.75 -11.71 -7.39
CA VAL A 377 28.88 -10.82 -8.18
C VAL A 377 29.51 -9.44 -8.26
N VAL A 378 29.95 -9.05 -9.45
CA VAL A 378 30.61 -7.79 -9.71
C VAL A 378 29.62 -6.75 -10.25
N TYR A 379 29.43 -5.70 -9.46
CA TYR A 379 28.68 -4.51 -9.84
C TYR A 379 29.58 -3.54 -10.59
N MET A 380 29.01 -2.80 -11.56
CA MET A 380 29.74 -1.78 -12.32
C MET A 380 31.05 -2.29 -12.95
N GLY A 381 31.11 -3.58 -13.30
CA GLY A 381 32.35 -4.24 -13.73
C GLY A 381 32.54 -4.32 -15.25
N VAL A 382 31.55 -3.96 -16.07
CA VAL A 382 31.60 -4.18 -17.54
C VAL A 382 32.82 -3.51 -18.18
N ALA A 383 33.05 -2.23 -17.89
CA ALA A 383 34.20 -1.49 -18.42
C ALA A 383 35.55 -2.01 -17.87
N GLN A 384 35.53 -2.65 -16.70
CA GLN A 384 36.71 -3.18 -16.01
C GLN A 384 36.92 -4.67 -16.26
N LEU A 385 36.09 -5.30 -17.10
CA LEU A 385 36.10 -6.74 -17.32
C LEU A 385 37.49 -7.28 -17.73
N PRO A 386 38.23 -6.67 -18.68
CA PRO A 386 39.58 -7.15 -19.02
C PRO A 386 40.54 -7.15 -17.82
N GLY A 387 40.50 -6.11 -17.00
CA GLY A 387 41.34 -5.99 -15.81
C GLY A 387 40.99 -7.01 -14.73
N ILE A 388 39.70 -7.24 -14.50
CA ILE A 388 39.20 -8.25 -13.55
C ILE A 388 39.67 -9.64 -13.97
N ILE A 389 39.54 -10.01 -15.26
CA ILE A 389 39.99 -11.30 -15.77
C ILE A 389 41.50 -11.47 -15.60
N ALA A 390 42.30 -10.46 -15.96
CA ALA A 390 43.74 -10.51 -15.84
C ALA A 390 44.18 -10.76 -14.39
N ARG A 391 43.54 -10.10 -13.42
CA ARG A 391 43.82 -10.26 -11.98
C ARG A 391 43.42 -11.65 -11.47
N LEU A 392 42.25 -12.15 -11.86
CA LEU A 392 41.81 -13.50 -11.49
C LEU A 392 42.76 -14.57 -12.03
N ARG A 393 43.21 -14.44 -13.29
CA ARG A 393 44.20 -15.34 -13.87
C ARG A 393 45.54 -15.27 -13.15
N ALA A 394 46.04 -14.06 -12.86
CA ALA A 394 47.27 -13.88 -12.08
C ALA A 394 47.17 -14.48 -10.67
N ALA A 395 45.97 -14.51 -10.08
CA ALA A 395 45.67 -15.13 -8.81
C ALA A 395 45.45 -16.66 -8.88
N GLY A 396 45.58 -17.26 -10.07
CA GLY A 396 45.50 -18.72 -10.28
C GLY A 396 44.14 -19.26 -10.74
N ALA A 397 43.20 -18.40 -11.15
CA ALA A 397 41.92 -18.86 -11.69
C ALA A 397 42.12 -19.60 -13.03
N ALA A 398 41.55 -20.80 -13.15
CA ALA A 398 41.63 -21.59 -14.38
C ALA A 398 40.93 -20.89 -15.55
N PRO A 399 41.40 -21.05 -16.80
CA PRO A 399 40.72 -20.48 -17.98
C PRO A 399 39.27 -20.93 -18.12
N GLY A 400 38.95 -22.16 -17.69
CA GLY A 400 37.58 -22.69 -17.71
C GLY A 400 36.66 -22.19 -16.60
N HIS A 401 37.12 -21.31 -15.71
CA HIS A 401 36.30 -20.76 -14.62
C HIS A 401 35.07 -20.04 -15.23
N PRO A 402 33.84 -20.45 -14.90
CA PRO A 402 32.64 -19.92 -15.54
C PRO A 402 32.33 -18.45 -15.22
N VAL A 403 31.76 -17.75 -16.21
CA VAL A 403 31.33 -16.35 -16.11
C VAL A 403 29.96 -16.20 -16.77
N ALA A 404 29.06 -15.47 -16.12
CA ALA A 404 27.81 -15.02 -16.71
C ALA A 404 27.72 -13.49 -16.61
N ILE A 405 27.27 -12.84 -17.69
CA ILE A 405 26.98 -11.41 -17.72
C ILE A 405 25.49 -11.24 -17.99
N ILE A 406 24.80 -10.59 -17.06
CA ILE A 406 23.35 -10.36 -17.12
C ILE A 406 23.12 -8.88 -17.34
N GLU A 407 22.74 -8.53 -18.55
CA GLU A 407 22.41 -7.18 -19.00
C GLU A 407 20.92 -6.91 -18.81
N ARG A 408 20.56 -5.71 -18.31
CA ARG A 408 19.17 -5.27 -18.11
C ARG A 408 18.33 -6.32 -17.34
N ALA A 409 18.89 -6.85 -16.25
CA ALA A 409 18.23 -7.84 -15.41
C ALA A 409 16.80 -7.41 -15.04
N THR A 410 15.84 -8.32 -15.18
CA THR A 410 14.39 -8.14 -14.91
C THR A 410 13.66 -7.15 -15.81
N LEU A 411 14.36 -6.44 -16.70
CA LEU A 411 13.75 -5.49 -17.62
C LEU A 411 13.44 -6.16 -18.97
N PRO A 412 12.50 -5.59 -19.77
CA PRO A 412 12.35 -5.96 -21.16
C PRO A 412 13.69 -5.88 -21.90
N GLY A 413 14.01 -6.92 -22.68
CA GLY A 413 15.29 -7.02 -23.38
C GLY A 413 16.46 -7.44 -22.49
N GLN A 414 16.21 -8.11 -21.36
CA GLN A 414 17.24 -8.82 -20.60
C GLN A 414 18.06 -9.72 -21.54
N ARG A 415 19.40 -9.69 -21.40
CA ARG A 415 20.32 -10.56 -22.13
C ARG A 415 21.26 -11.24 -21.16
N ILE A 416 21.54 -12.51 -21.42
CA ILE A 416 22.46 -13.32 -20.62
C ILE A 416 23.55 -13.82 -21.56
N LEU A 417 24.79 -13.43 -21.29
CA LEU A 417 25.97 -13.97 -21.97
C LEU A 417 26.69 -14.90 -20.99
N ARG A 418 26.88 -16.16 -21.38
CA ARG A 418 27.64 -17.15 -20.60
C ARG A 418 28.93 -17.49 -21.34
N GLY A 419 29.98 -17.70 -20.58
CA GLY A 419 31.29 -18.07 -21.08
C GLY A 419 32.22 -18.46 -19.93
N THR A 420 33.51 -18.33 -20.16
CA THR A 420 34.57 -18.64 -19.22
C THR A 420 35.57 -17.49 -19.15
N LEU A 421 36.46 -17.49 -18.15
CA LEU A 421 37.60 -16.55 -18.14
C LEU A 421 38.50 -16.69 -19.39
N GLY A 422 38.39 -17.80 -20.11
CA GLY A 422 39.01 -18.11 -21.39
C GLY A 422 38.53 -17.23 -22.54
N ASP A 423 37.21 -17.06 -22.64
CA ASP A 423 36.53 -16.60 -23.86
C ASP A 423 35.66 -15.35 -23.67
N ILE A 424 35.31 -14.99 -22.43
CA ILE A 424 34.26 -13.99 -22.17
C ILE A 424 34.62 -12.62 -22.74
N THR A 425 35.91 -12.25 -22.80
CA THR A 425 36.35 -11.00 -23.44
C THR A 425 36.05 -11.00 -24.93
N ALA A 426 36.33 -12.10 -25.63
CA ALA A 426 36.03 -12.23 -27.05
C ALA A 426 34.52 -12.23 -27.31
N LEU A 427 33.74 -12.90 -26.45
CA LEU A 427 32.27 -12.88 -26.50
C LEU A 427 31.72 -11.47 -26.34
N THR A 428 32.22 -10.68 -25.38
CA THR A 428 31.79 -9.28 -25.19
C THR A 428 32.26 -8.34 -26.29
N ALA A 429 33.34 -8.67 -27.01
CA ALA A 429 33.78 -7.89 -28.18
C ALA A 429 32.87 -8.15 -29.40
N ALA A 430 32.47 -9.40 -29.62
CA ALA A 430 31.54 -9.78 -30.68
C ALA A 430 30.08 -9.33 -30.37
N GLN A 431 29.71 -9.36 -29.10
CA GLN A 431 28.38 -8.97 -28.61
C GLN A 431 28.52 -7.94 -27.48
N PRO A 432 28.70 -6.65 -27.81
CA PRO A 432 28.86 -5.59 -26.82
C PRO A 432 27.74 -5.59 -25.77
N VAL A 433 28.14 -5.57 -24.51
CA VAL A 433 27.24 -5.48 -23.35
C VAL A 433 27.11 -4.01 -22.95
N GLN A 434 25.87 -3.53 -22.81
CA GLN A 434 25.61 -2.18 -22.33
C GLN A 434 25.27 -2.19 -20.83
N PRO A 435 25.69 -1.17 -20.06
CA PRO A 435 25.18 -0.96 -18.72
C PRO A 435 23.67 -0.64 -18.72
N PRO A 436 22.92 -1.00 -17.66
CA PRO A 436 23.36 -1.73 -16.47
C PRO A 436 23.48 -3.23 -16.73
N ALA A 437 24.61 -3.82 -16.29
CA ALA A 437 24.83 -5.25 -16.32
C ALA A 437 25.62 -5.71 -15.10
N LEU A 438 25.42 -6.97 -14.71
CA LEU A 438 26.14 -7.64 -13.63
C LEU A 438 26.98 -8.77 -14.19
N LEU A 439 28.15 -8.98 -13.58
CA LEU A 439 28.99 -10.13 -13.86
C LEU A 439 28.89 -11.09 -12.68
N ILE A 440 28.70 -12.37 -12.95
CA ILE A 440 28.67 -13.44 -11.97
C ILE A 440 29.77 -14.43 -12.32
N LEU A 441 30.68 -14.65 -11.38
CA LEU A 441 31.82 -15.56 -11.48
C LEU A 441 31.60 -16.73 -10.52
N GLY A 442 32.07 -17.91 -10.90
CA GLY A 442 32.01 -19.13 -10.10
C GLY A 442 31.23 -20.24 -10.81
N ASP A 443 31.29 -21.45 -10.27
CA ASP A 443 30.64 -22.65 -10.84
C ASP A 443 29.14 -22.47 -11.06
N VAL A 444 28.50 -21.62 -10.23
CA VAL A 444 27.08 -21.29 -10.39
C VAL A 444 26.77 -20.57 -11.71
N ALA A 445 27.73 -19.90 -12.35
CA ALA A 445 27.50 -19.22 -13.62
C ALA A 445 27.26 -20.18 -14.79
N ALA A 446 27.72 -21.43 -14.66
CA ALA A 446 27.42 -22.52 -15.58
C ALA A 446 26.14 -23.29 -15.21
N PHE A 447 25.43 -22.93 -14.13
CA PHE A 447 24.25 -23.67 -13.68
C PHE A 447 23.14 -23.67 -14.73
N ALA A 448 22.62 -24.86 -15.03
CA ALA A 448 21.40 -25.09 -15.79
C ALA A 448 20.52 -26.13 -15.06
N ALA A 449 19.24 -25.82 -14.86
CA ALA A 449 18.31 -26.70 -14.15
C ALA A 449 18.11 -28.06 -14.84
N THR A 450 18.39 -28.14 -16.14
CA THR A 450 18.24 -29.33 -16.98
C THR A 450 19.34 -30.39 -16.80
N ASP A 451 20.45 -30.10 -16.11
CA ASP A 451 21.50 -31.11 -15.83
C ASP A 451 21.07 -32.17 -14.81
N THR A 452 19.95 -31.96 -14.11
CA THR A 452 19.30 -33.00 -13.31
C THR A 452 18.40 -33.93 -14.13
N GLY A 453 17.96 -33.51 -15.33
CA GLY A 453 17.12 -34.31 -16.21
C GLY A 453 17.88 -35.47 -16.86
N ALA A 454 19.12 -35.23 -17.30
CA ALA A 454 19.99 -36.26 -17.89
C ALA A 454 20.37 -37.37 -16.88
N ALA A 455 20.46 -37.03 -15.59
CA ALA A 455 20.70 -38.00 -14.53
C ALA A 455 19.47 -38.91 -14.26
N LEU A 456 18.25 -38.41 -14.47
CA LEU A 456 17.01 -39.18 -14.32
C LEU A 456 16.74 -40.09 -15.53
N THR A 457 17.07 -39.68 -16.75
CA THR A 457 16.98 -40.55 -17.94
C THR A 457 18.03 -41.67 -17.90
N ALA A 458 19.25 -41.39 -17.43
CA ALA A 458 20.28 -42.42 -17.24
C ALA A 458 19.90 -43.44 -16.15
N ALA A 459 19.25 -42.99 -15.06
CA ALA A 459 18.76 -43.87 -14.00
C ALA A 459 17.54 -44.70 -14.42
N ALA A 460 16.62 -44.14 -15.22
CA ALA A 460 15.46 -44.85 -15.76
C ALA A 460 15.86 -45.93 -16.79
N ALA A 461 16.85 -45.64 -17.65
CA ALA A 461 17.41 -46.61 -18.59
C ALA A 461 18.16 -47.74 -17.88
N ALA A 462 18.86 -47.45 -16.77
CA ALA A 462 19.52 -48.45 -15.93
C ALA A 462 18.53 -49.30 -15.10
N ALA A 463 17.32 -48.80 -14.84
CA ALA A 463 16.27 -49.49 -14.08
C ALA A 463 15.29 -50.30 -14.95
N GLY A 464 15.48 -50.33 -16.28
CA GLY A 464 14.71 -51.19 -17.18
C GLY A 464 13.22 -50.85 -17.30
N VAL A 465 12.82 -49.61 -17.05
CA VAL A 465 11.43 -49.17 -17.22
C VAL A 465 11.24 -48.63 -18.65
N PRO A 466 10.46 -49.29 -19.53
CA PRO A 466 10.19 -48.76 -20.86
C PRO A 466 9.27 -47.53 -20.81
N ALA A 467 9.43 -46.67 -21.82
CA ALA A 467 8.83 -45.34 -21.94
C ALA A 467 7.30 -45.30 -21.81
#